data_AF-A0A7S3TAZ6-F1
#
_entry.id   AF-A0A7S3TAZ6-F1
#
_cell.length_a   1.000
_cell.length_b   1.000
_cell.length_c   1.000
_cell.angle_alpha   90.00
_cell.angle_beta   90.00
_cell.angle_gamma   90.00
#
_symmetry.space_group_name_H-M   'P 1'
#
loop_
_entity.id
_entity.type
_entity.pdbx_description
1 polymer ?
#
loop_
_entity_poly.entity_id
_entity_poly.type
_entity_poly.pdbx_seq_one_letter_code
_entity_poly.pdbx_strand_id
1 'polypeptide(L)'
;PLTLLGSIYDSGCIALKGSKADPSKCARCRLCPKEGLWQHIQGYYNPQKGRVTLCAEKGMGEQQVEDTLTHELVHAYDHCRFSMRVPMVGRQHPWALTCAASACSEVRAYLIGDGWRGPSAPPAFEAP
;
A
#
# COMPACT_ATOMS: atom_id res chain seq x y z
N PRO A 1 1.86 -19.10 -3.36
CA PRO A 1 1.69 -18.19 -2.21
C PRO A 1 0.67 -17.10 -2.58
N LEU A 2 -0.32 -16.82 -1.72
CA LEU A 2 -1.31 -15.75 -1.97
C LEU A 2 -0.62 -14.40 -1.78
N THR A 3 -0.56 -13.59 -2.83
CA THR A 3 -0.02 -12.23 -2.74
C THR A 3 -1.12 -11.29 -2.25
N LEU A 4 -0.74 -10.19 -1.58
CA LEU A 4 -1.69 -9.18 -1.12
C LEU A 4 -2.53 -8.63 -2.29
N LEU A 5 -1.90 -8.41 -3.44
CA LEU A 5 -2.57 -8.01 -4.67
C LEU A 5 -3.56 -9.07 -5.17
N GLY A 6 -3.21 -10.36 -5.09
CA GLY A 6 -4.11 -11.47 -5.41
C GLY A 6 -5.34 -11.48 -4.51
N SER A 7 -5.16 -11.33 -3.19
CA SER A 7 -6.25 -11.26 -2.23
C SER A 7 -7.21 -10.10 -2.49
N ILE A 8 -6.71 -8.93 -2.91
CA ILE A 8 -7.56 -7.79 -3.28
C ILE A 8 -8.47 -8.13 -4.47
N TYR A 9 -7.92 -8.76 -5.51
CA TYR A 9 -8.67 -9.16 -6.70
C TYR A 9 -9.67 -10.29 -6.43
N ASP A 10 -9.25 -11.32 -5.71
CA ASP A 10 -10.09 -12.49 -5.44
C ASP A 10 -11.25 -12.14 -4.49
N SER A 11 -11.09 -11.09 -3.67
CA SER A 11 -12.18 -10.51 -2.87
C SER A 11 -13.22 -9.73 -3.69
N GLY A 12 -13.06 -9.63 -5.02
CA GLY A 12 -13.94 -8.87 -5.91
C GLY A 12 -13.93 -7.36 -5.63
N CYS A 13 -12.88 -6.85 -4.98
CA CYS A 13 -12.88 -5.50 -4.47
C CYS A 13 -12.19 -4.50 -5.39
N ILE A 14 -12.89 -3.39 -5.68
CA ILE A 14 -12.40 -2.30 -6.54
C ILE A 14 -11.52 -1.28 -5.78
N ALA A 15 -10.74 -1.67 -4.76
CA ALA A 15 -9.80 -0.71 -4.15
C ALA A 15 -8.71 -0.26 -5.13
N LEU A 16 -8.42 -1.10 -6.13
CA LEU A 16 -7.49 -0.79 -7.19
C LEU A 16 -8.25 -0.78 -8.52
N LYS A 17 -8.21 0.36 -9.21
CA LYS A 17 -8.88 0.56 -10.50
C LYS A 17 -7.94 0.07 -11.61
N GLY A 18 -7.90 -1.23 -11.83
CA GLY A 18 -7.18 -1.90 -12.92
C GLY A 18 -7.60 -3.36 -13.07
N SER A 19 -7.18 -4.00 -14.15
CA SER A 19 -7.48 -5.42 -14.39
C SER A 19 -6.38 -6.30 -13.81
N LYS A 20 -6.72 -7.51 -13.37
CA LYS A 20 -5.75 -8.57 -13.00
C LYS A 20 -4.72 -8.82 -14.12
N ALA A 21 -5.08 -8.48 -15.37
CA ALA A 21 -4.25 -8.59 -16.56
C ALA A 21 -3.23 -7.44 -16.76
N ASP A 22 -3.38 -6.28 -16.08
CA ASP A 22 -2.45 -5.16 -16.21
C ASP A 22 -2.23 -4.42 -14.87
N PRO A 23 -1.32 -4.94 -14.01
CA PRO A 23 -1.00 -4.36 -12.70
C PRO A 23 -0.41 -2.96 -12.78
N SER A 24 0.21 -2.59 -13.90
CA SER A 24 0.88 -1.29 -14.11
C SER A 24 -0.11 -0.11 -14.11
N LYS A 25 -1.41 -0.39 -14.24
CA LYS A 25 -2.48 0.61 -14.07
C LYS A 25 -2.78 0.93 -12.60
N CYS A 26 -2.47 0.04 -11.67
CA CYS A 26 -2.85 0.14 -10.24
C CYS A 26 -1.81 0.86 -9.38
N ALA A 27 -0.52 0.64 -9.66
CA ALA A 27 0.60 1.30 -8.98
C ALA A 27 1.40 2.12 -10.01
N ARG A 28 1.64 3.40 -9.71
CA ARG A 28 2.35 4.30 -10.63
C ARG A 28 3.38 5.14 -9.89
N CYS A 29 4.58 5.21 -10.45
CA CYS A 29 5.57 6.21 -10.07
C CYS A 29 5.22 7.54 -10.72
N ARG A 30 5.12 8.62 -9.93
CA ARG A 30 4.88 9.99 -10.41
C ARG A 30 5.67 10.97 -9.55
N LEU A 31 5.87 12.17 -10.09
CA LEU A 31 6.39 13.27 -9.29
C LEU A 31 5.34 13.65 -8.23
N CYS A 32 5.74 13.65 -6.96
CA CYS A 32 4.88 14.11 -5.88
C CYS A 32 4.98 15.65 -5.71
N PRO A 33 3.95 16.28 -5.11
CA PRO A 33 4.01 17.69 -4.74
C PRO A 33 5.22 17.98 -3.85
N LYS A 34 5.85 19.14 -4.01
CA LYS A 34 7.10 19.49 -3.27
C LYS A 34 6.87 20.24 -1.96
N GLU A 35 5.64 20.56 -1.61
CA GLU A 35 5.31 21.46 -0.50
C GLU A 35 4.71 20.71 0.69
N GLY A 36 5.00 21.18 1.91
CA GLY A 36 4.39 20.69 3.14
C GLY A 36 4.69 19.21 3.44
N LEU A 37 3.66 18.47 3.88
CA LEU A 37 3.79 17.08 4.31
C LEU A 37 4.35 16.14 3.22
N TRP A 38 4.21 16.51 1.95
CA TRP A 38 4.64 15.70 0.80
C TRP A 38 6.17 15.58 0.68
N GLN A 39 6.93 16.40 1.42
CA GLN A 39 8.38 16.33 1.44
C GLN A 39 8.91 15.04 2.09
N HIS A 40 8.14 14.46 3.02
CA HIS A 40 8.57 13.31 3.82
C HIS A 40 7.89 11.99 3.43
N ILE A 41 6.97 12.00 2.46
CA ILE A 41 6.29 10.77 2.03
C ILE A 41 7.00 10.14 0.82
N GLN A 42 6.99 8.82 0.79
CA GLN A 42 7.55 8.00 -0.29
C GLN A 42 6.45 7.48 -1.23
N GLY A 43 5.23 7.33 -0.72
CA GLY A 43 4.06 6.92 -1.47
C GLY A 43 2.77 7.28 -0.75
N TYR A 44 1.65 6.99 -1.40
CA TYR A 44 0.32 7.03 -0.79
C TYR A 44 -0.72 6.24 -1.60
N TYR A 45 -1.69 5.67 -0.90
CA TYR A 45 -2.90 5.10 -1.45
C TYR A 45 -4.01 6.17 -1.54
N ASN A 46 -4.60 6.33 -2.74
CA ASN A 46 -5.73 7.21 -2.93
C ASN A 46 -7.05 6.39 -3.00
N PRO A 47 -7.91 6.42 -1.95
CA PRO A 47 -9.14 5.63 -1.93
C PRO A 47 -10.20 6.13 -2.94
N GLN A 48 -10.23 7.42 -3.25
CA GLN A 48 -11.19 7.99 -4.22
C GLN A 48 -10.90 7.56 -5.66
N LYS A 49 -9.60 7.48 -6.00
CA LYS A 49 -9.12 7.10 -7.34
C LYS A 49 -8.78 5.61 -7.45
N GLY A 50 -8.72 4.90 -6.33
CA GLY A 50 -8.37 3.49 -6.23
C GLY A 50 -7.00 3.20 -6.82
N ARG A 51 -5.95 3.88 -6.37
CA ARG A 51 -4.59 3.69 -6.92
C ARG A 51 -3.50 4.00 -5.89
N VAL A 52 -2.40 3.28 -6.01
CA VAL A 52 -1.16 3.53 -5.26
C VAL A 52 -0.27 4.45 -6.10
N THR A 53 0.26 5.49 -5.47
CA THR A 53 1.22 6.41 -6.09
C THR A 53 2.52 6.36 -5.32
N LEU A 54 3.64 6.18 -6.03
CA LEU A 54 4.99 6.24 -5.49
C LEU A 54 5.67 7.51 -5.98
N CYS A 55 6.43 8.18 -5.11
CA CYS A 55 7.10 9.42 -5.41
C CYS A 55 8.45 9.16 -6.10
N ALA A 56 8.46 9.33 -7.43
CA ALA A 56 9.61 8.97 -8.27
C ALA A 56 10.87 9.79 -7.94
N GLU A 57 10.72 11.01 -7.45
CA GLU A 57 11.82 11.91 -7.13
C GLU A 57 12.56 11.58 -5.83
N LYS A 58 12.11 10.57 -5.07
CA LYS A 58 12.72 10.18 -3.79
C LYS A 58 13.92 9.24 -3.93
N GLY A 59 14.27 8.83 -5.15
CA GLY A 59 15.47 8.02 -5.41
C GLY A 59 15.49 6.70 -4.64
N MET A 60 14.31 6.09 -4.46
CA MET A 60 14.14 4.89 -3.65
C MET A 60 14.87 3.70 -4.28
N GLY A 61 15.62 2.94 -3.47
CA GLY A 61 16.14 1.64 -3.87
C GLY A 61 15.01 0.61 -4.04
N GLU A 62 15.31 -0.51 -4.72
CA GLU A 62 14.34 -1.58 -4.98
C GLU A 62 13.61 -2.03 -3.70
N GLN A 63 14.35 -2.27 -2.63
CA GLN A 63 13.79 -2.66 -1.34
C GLN A 63 12.83 -1.60 -0.77
N GLN A 64 13.19 -0.32 -0.84
CA GLN A 64 12.32 0.75 -0.35
C GLN A 64 11.04 0.86 -1.20
N VAL A 65 11.14 0.59 -2.50
CA VAL A 65 9.98 0.54 -3.41
C VAL A 65 9.07 -0.62 -3.02
N GLU A 66 9.60 -1.80 -2.74
CA GLU A 66 8.81 -2.95 -2.30
C GLU A 66 8.11 -2.69 -0.96
N ASP A 67 8.81 -2.11 0.00
CA ASP A 67 8.30 -1.84 1.34
C ASP A 67 7.19 -0.79 1.30
N THR A 68 7.44 0.32 0.60
CA THR A 68 6.43 1.37 0.38
C THR A 68 5.24 0.83 -0.41
N LEU A 69 5.47 0.06 -1.48
CA LEU A 69 4.37 -0.51 -2.25
C LEU A 69 3.53 -1.47 -1.39
N THR A 70 4.17 -2.27 -0.55
CA THR A 70 3.50 -3.18 0.37
C THR A 70 2.68 -2.42 1.41
N HIS A 71 3.26 -1.37 2.00
CA HIS A 71 2.60 -0.47 2.95
C HIS A 71 1.29 0.08 2.34
N GLU A 72 1.36 0.65 1.14
CA GLU A 72 0.20 1.23 0.48
C GLU A 72 -0.84 0.20 0.01
N LEU A 73 -0.39 -1.00 -0.36
CA LEU A 73 -1.30 -2.10 -0.71
C LEU A 73 -2.08 -2.62 0.51
N VAL A 74 -1.51 -2.53 1.72
CA VAL A 74 -2.24 -2.88 2.96
C VAL A 74 -3.39 -1.91 3.18
N HIS A 75 -3.18 -0.60 2.99
CA HIS A 75 -4.27 0.37 3.05
C HIS A 75 -5.36 0.09 2.02
N ALA A 76 -4.98 -0.28 0.80
CA ALA A 76 -5.94 -0.67 -0.23
C ALA A 76 -6.75 -1.92 0.17
N TYR A 77 -6.07 -2.94 0.72
CA TYR A 77 -6.71 -4.15 1.22
C TYR A 77 -7.67 -3.87 2.39
N ASP A 78 -7.26 -3.07 3.37
CA ASP A 78 -8.10 -2.74 4.52
C ASP A 78 -9.31 -1.90 4.10
N HIS A 79 -9.10 -0.94 3.19
CA HIS A 79 -10.16 -0.10 2.63
C HIS A 79 -11.26 -0.97 2.00
N CYS A 80 -10.85 -2.03 1.30
CA CYS A 80 -11.73 -3.08 0.79
C CYS A 80 -12.39 -3.89 1.90
N ARG A 81 -11.57 -4.52 2.74
CA ARG A 81 -11.98 -5.57 3.66
C ARG A 81 -12.96 -5.07 4.72
N PHE A 82 -12.81 -3.81 5.12
CA PHE A 82 -13.66 -3.16 6.12
C PHE A 82 -14.65 -2.18 5.49
N SER A 83 -14.64 -2.04 4.16
CA SER A 83 -15.50 -1.12 3.40
C SER A 83 -15.40 0.32 3.91
N MET A 84 -14.18 0.87 4.01
CA MET A 84 -13.91 2.24 4.49
C MET A 84 -14.29 3.32 3.47
N ARG A 85 -15.48 3.24 2.85
CA ARG A 85 -15.95 4.10 1.75
C ARG A 85 -16.97 5.12 2.22
N VAL A 86 -16.94 6.30 1.59
CA VAL A 86 -17.94 7.36 1.76
C VAL A 86 -18.35 7.88 0.36
N PRO A 87 -19.66 8.01 0.04
CA PRO A 87 -20.81 7.60 0.87
C PRO A 87 -20.84 6.08 1.09
N MET A 88 -21.55 5.61 2.12
CA MET A 88 -21.63 4.18 2.43
C MET A 88 -22.10 3.37 1.22
N VAL A 89 -21.34 2.36 0.84
CA VAL A 89 -21.71 1.41 -0.22
C VAL A 89 -21.62 -0.01 0.34
N GLY A 90 -22.75 -0.71 0.40
CA GLY A 90 -22.81 -2.09 0.90
C GLY A 90 -22.67 -2.21 2.42
N ARG A 91 -22.08 -3.32 2.89
CA ARG A 91 -21.91 -3.60 4.32
C ARG A 91 -20.60 -3.01 4.82
N GLN A 92 -20.69 -1.93 5.60
CA GLN A 92 -19.54 -1.32 6.25
C GLN A 92 -19.30 -1.91 7.64
N HIS A 93 -18.03 -2.13 8.01
CA HIS A 93 -17.71 -2.55 9.36
C HIS A 93 -18.00 -1.38 10.34
N PRO A 94 -18.60 -1.61 11.52
CA PRO A 94 -18.98 -0.51 12.42
C PRO A 94 -17.87 0.48 12.79
N TRP A 95 -16.61 0.02 12.84
CA TRP A 95 -15.45 0.87 13.13
C TRP A 95 -14.77 1.48 11.90
N ALA A 96 -15.18 1.12 10.67
CA ALA A 96 -14.46 1.42 9.42
C ALA A 96 -14.30 2.93 9.10
N LEU A 97 -15.08 3.80 9.73
CA LEU A 97 -14.99 5.27 9.56
C LEU A 97 -14.41 5.99 10.78
N THR A 98 -13.84 5.23 11.73
CA THR A 98 -13.22 5.80 12.94
C THR A 98 -11.71 5.96 12.75
N CYS A 99 -11.08 6.83 13.54
CA CYS A 99 -9.62 6.95 13.56
C CYS A 99 -8.92 5.63 13.91
N ALA A 100 -9.59 4.74 14.66
CA ALA A 100 -9.06 3.42 14.97
C ALA A 100 -8.87 2.58 13.70
N ALA A 101 -9.71 2.77 12.67
CA ALA A 101 -9.57 2.08 11.40
C ALA A 101 -8.26 2.41 10.70
N SER A 102 -7.97 3.70 10.56
CA SER A 102 -6.75 4.19 9.96
C SER A 102 -5.54 3.74 10.79
N ALA A 103 -5.57 3.93 12.11
CA ALA A 103 -4.47 3.53 12.99
C ALA A 103 -4.16 2.03 12.91
N CYS A 104 -5.18 1.16 12.90
CA CYS A 104 -4.97 -0.27 12.72
C CYS A 104 -4.41 -0.61 11.33
N SER A 105 -4.77 0.15 10.30
CA SER A 105 -4.23 -0.03 8.95
C SER A 105 -2.75 0.36 8.90
N GLU A 106 -2.37 1.50 9.50
CA GLU A 106 -0.96 1.92 9.63
C GLU A 106 -0.11 0.88 10.37
N VAL A 107 -0.58 0.39 11.52
CA VAL A 107 0.14 -0.65 12.28
C VAL A 107 0.35 -1.91 11.44
N ARG A 108 -0.66 -2.31 10.66
CA ARG A 108 -0.55 -3.48 9.79
C ARG A 108 0.36 -3.24 8.60
N ALA A 109 0.29 -2.07 7.99
CA ALA A 109 1.14 -1.66 6.89
C ALA A 109 2.61 -1.63 7.33
N TYR A 110 2.89 -1.10 8.50
CA TYR A 110 4.20 -1.14 9.13
C TYR A 110 4.69 -2.58 9.37
N LEU A 111 3.87 -3.43 10.01
CA LEU A 111 4.28 -4.81 10.33
C LEU A 111 4.53 -5.69 9.09
N ILE A 112 3.83 -5.45 7.99
CA ILE A 112 3.93 -6.25 6.76
C ILE A 112 4.94 -5.64 5.77
N GLY A 113 5.03 -4.31 5.70
CA GLY A 113 5.85 -3.58 4.74
C GLY A 113 7.19 -3.10 5.28
N ASP A 114 7.23 -2.51 6.47
CA ASP A 114 8.41 -1.78 6.97
C ASP A 114 9.16 -2.48 8.12
N GLY A 115 8.48 -3.35 8.86
CA GLY A 115 8.86 -3.71 10.22
C GLY A 115 8.66 -5.18 10.55
N TRP A 116 9.41 -6.07 9.88
CA TRP A 116 10.03 -7.28 10.46
C TRP A 116 10.71 -8.10 9.34
N ARG A 117 11.92 -7.70 8.93
CA ARG A 117 12.90 -8.69 8.46
C ARG A 117 13.86 -8.91 9.62
N GLY A 118 14.00 -10.17 10.06
CA GLY A 118 14.94 -10.56 11.11
C GLY A 118 16.36 -10.08 10.83
N PRO A 119 17.33 -10.29 11.75
CA PRO A 119 18.68 -9.73 11.63
C PRO A 119 19.18 -9.90 10.20
N SER A 120 19.54 -8.77 9.57
CA SER A 120 20.02 -8.73 8.20
C SER A 120 20.98 -9.89 7.98
N ALA A 121 20.66 -10.76 7.02
CA ALA A 121 21.61 -11.76 6.58
C ALA A 121 22.96 -11.05 6.36
N PRO A 122 24.07 -11.55 6.93
CA PRO A 122 25.36 -10.93 6.71
C PRO A 122 25.59 -10.83 5.19
N PRO A 123 26.30 -9.78 4.72
CA PRO A 123 26.60 -9.64 3.31
C PRO A 123 27.21 -10.95 2.82
N ALA A 124 26.66 -11.50 1.73
CA ALA A 124 27.21 -12.67 1.08
C ALA A 124 28.67 -12.34 0.76
N PHE A 125 29.60 -13.02 1.44
CA PHE A 125 31.01 -12.97 1.10
C PHE A 125 31.12 -13.38 -0.37
N GLU A 126 31.55 -12.46 -1.24
CA GLU A 126 32.06 -12.83 -2.56
C GLU A 126 33.22 -13.80 -2.32
N ALA A 127 33.01 -15.06 -2.72
CA ALA A 127 34.07 -16.04 -2.73
C ALA A 127 35.07 -15.67 -3.85
N PRO A 128 36.38 -15.83 -3.60
CA PRO A 128 37.44 -15.51 -4.56
C PRO A 128 37.42 -16.41 -5.81
#